data_AF-F4RKH2-F1
#
_entry.id   AF-F4RKH2-F1
#
_cell.length_a   1.000
_cell.length_b   1.000
_cell.length_c   1.000
_cell.angle_alpha   90.00
_cell.angle_beta   90.00
_cell.angle_gamma   90.00
#
_symmetry.space_group_name_H-M   'P 1'
#
loop_
_entity.id
_entity.type
_entity.pdbx_description
1 polymer ?
#
loop_
_entity_poly.entity_id
_entity_poly.type
_entity_poly.pdbx_seq_one_letter_code
_entity_poly.pdbx_strand_id
1 'polypeptide(L)'
;MVPNIITNLPKQITPQHISNLHTAFLNTSSRFTSYNFREYFIRRSNLKFNQELPTIIKSTSITSETSTDQSSQETLQKWWKDSIKELMVLERASVMNRLYEAPKLVVEGEGRFIVAAGGGAGMEQS
;
A
#
# COMPACT_ATOMS: atom_id res chain seq x y z
N MET A 1 2.62 -2.68 -11.76
CA MET A 1 3.38 -3.90 -12.01
C MET A 1 4.24 -4.11 -10.79
N VAL A 2 3.97 -5.14 -9.99
CA VAL A 2 4.80 -5.44 -8.82
C VAL A 2 6.19 -5.88 -9.28
N PRO A 3 7.28 -5.31 -8.73
CA PRO A 3 8.63 -5.65 -9.14
C PRO A 3 8.93 -7.13 -8.89
N ASN A 4 9.53 -7.80 -9.87
CA ASN A 4 9.88 -9.24 -9.81
C ASN A 4 10.94 -9.55 -8.72
N ILE A 5 11.62 -8.52 -8.20
CA ILE A 5 12.56 -8.64 -7.08
C ILE A 5 11.90 -8.93 -5.73
N ILE A 6 10.57 -8.75 -5.61
CA ILE A 6 9.83 -8.96 -4.35
C ILE A 6 9.15 -10.35 -4.33
N THR A 7 8.96 -10.99 -5.48
CA THR A 7 8.18 -12.24 -5.63
C THR A 7 8.95 -13.51 -5.33
N ASN A 8 10.29 -13.47 -5.35
CA ASN A 8 11.11 -14.61 -4.95
C ASN A 8 11.20 -14.70 -3.42
N LEU A 9 11.10 -15.90 -2.85
CA LEU A 9 11.24 -16.11 -1.41
C LEU A 9 12.73 -16.05 -1.04
N PRO A 10 13.20 -15.00 -0.35
CA PRO A 10 14.61 -14.92 -0.01
C PRO A 10 14.92 -15.95 1.09
N LYS A 11 16.12 -16.55 1.03
CA LYS A 11 16.61 -17.48 2.06
C LYS A 11 16.66 -16.83 3.45
N GLN A 12 16.95 -15.54 3.50
CA GLN A 12 16.85 -14.70 4.69
C GLN A 12 16.17 -13.37 4.37
N ILE A 13 15.27 -12.93 5.25
CA ILE A 13 14.53 -11.69 5.09
C ILE A 13 15.37 -10.56 5.69
N THR A 14 15.83 -9.65 4.85
CA THR A 14 16.62 -8.48 5.26
C THR A 14 15.71 -7.27 5.49
N PRO A 15 16.15 -6.26 6.26
CA PRO A 15 15.40 -5.01 6.43
C PRO A 15 15.08 -4.31 5.10
N GLN A 16 15.98 -4.41 4.11
CA GLN A 16 15.77 -3.85 2.79
C GLN A 16 14.58 -4.51 2.07
N HIS A 17 14.42 -5.83 2.20
CA HIS A 17 13.28 -6.54 1.63
C HIS A 17 11.96 -6.03 2.22
N ILE A 18 11.92 -5.81 3.53
CA ILE A 18 10.74 -5.26 4.23
C ILE A 18 10.43 -3.83 3.74
N SER A 19 11.45 -2.98 3.63
CA SER A 19 11.28 -1.61 3.13
C SER A 19 10.76 -1.57 1.68
N ASN A 20 11.33 -2.42 0.81
CA ASN A 20 10.88 -2.54 -0.58
C ASN A 20 9.42 -3.02 -0.65
N LEU A 21 9.06 -4.00 0.19
CA LEU A 21 7.70 -4.53 0.26
C LEU A 21 6.71 -3.45 0.75
N HIS A 22 7.05 -2.74 1.82
CA HIS A 22 6.22 -1.65 2.35
C HIS A 22 6.00 -0.55 1.30
N THR A 23 7.06 -0.16 0.59
CA THR A 23 7.00 0.80 -0.51
C THR A 23 6.09 0.30 -1.63
N ALA A 24 6.15 -0.99 -1.97
CA ALA A 24 5.27 -1.58 -2.98
C ALA A 24 3.78 -1.55 -2.55
N PHE A 25 3.49 -1.79 -1.27
CA PHE A 25 2.14 -1.64 -0.72
C PHE A 25 1.64 -0.20 -0.81
N LEU A 26 2.46 0.78 -0.42
CA LEU A 26 2.09 2.20 -0.49
C LEU A 26 1.89 2.67 -1.93
N ASN A 27 2.79 2.28 -2.84
CA ASN A 27 2.68 2.59 -4.26
C ASN A 27 1.47 1.94 -4.92
N THR A 28 1.05 0.76 -4.45
CA THR A 28 -0.16 0.11 -4.98
C THR A 28 -1.42 0.72 -4.40
N SER A 29 -1.41 1.06 -3.11
CA SER A 29 -2.51 1.74 -2.42
C SER A 29 -2.78 3.13 -3.00
N SER A 30 -1.73 3.88 -3.37
CA SER A 30 -1.87 5.21 -3.98
C SER A 30 -2.46 5.19 -5.39
N ARG A 31 -2.49 4.02 -6.06
CA ARG A 31 -3.05 3.86 -7.42
C ARG A 31 -4.57 3.70 -7.44
N PHE A 32 -5.22 3.55 -6.28
CA PHE A 32 -6.68 3.54 -6.21
C PHE A 32 -7.22 4.94 -6.57
N THR A 33 -8.20 4.96 -7.47
CA THR A 33 -8.85 6.19 -7.90
C THR A 33 -9.83 6.69 -6.85
N SER A 34 -10.46 5.79 -6.09
CA SER A 34 -11.36 6.13 -4.98
C SER A 34 -10.59 6.64 -3.77
N TYR A 35 -10.96 7.84 -3.27
CA TYR A 35 -10.47 8.39 -2.00
C TYR A 35 -10.47 7.37 -0.86
N ASN A 36 -11.63 6.79 -0.59
CA ASN A 36 -11.81 5.91 0.58
C ASN A 36 -10.89 4.70 0.51
N PHE A 37 -10.79 4.05 -0.66
CA PHE A 37 -9.92 2.88 -0.81
C PHE A 37 -8.45 3.27 -0.73
N ARG A 38 -8.04 4.37 -1.38
CA ARG A 38 -6.66 4.86 -1.29
C ARG A 38 -6.24 5.12 0.16
N GLU A 39 -7.01 5.93 0.89
CA GLU A 39 -6.68 6.28 2.27
C GLU A 39 -6.76 5.06 3.21
N TYR A 40 -7.78 4.21 3.03
CA TYR A 40 -7.91 2.98 3.81
C TYR A 40 -6.71 2.05 3.61
N PHE A 41 -6.32 1.78 2.36
CA PHE A 41 -5.22 0.85 2.08
C PHE A 41 -3.86 1.44 2.46
N ILE A 42 -3.65 2.76 2.35
CA ILE A 42 -2.46 3.43 2.90
C ILE A 42 -2.39 3.23 4.41
N ARG A 43 -3.49 3.50 5.13
CA ARG A 43 -3.54 3.34 6.59
C ARG A 43 -3.35 1.88 6.99
N ARG A 44 -4.02 0.93 6.34
CA ARG A 44 -3.91 -0.51 6.60
C ARG A 44 -2.49 -1.01 6.34
N SER A 45 -1.84 -0.55 5.27
CA SER A 45 -0.44 -0.87 4.98
C SER A 45 0.46 -0.38 6.10
N ASN A 46 0.36 0.89 6.49
CA ASN A 46 1.16 1.44 7.59
C ASN A 46 0.91 0.70 8.92
N LEU A 47 -0.32 0.32 9.22
CA LEU A 47 -0.65 -0.48 10.40
C LEU A 47 0.09 -1.84 10.39
N LYS A 48 0.04 -2.54 9.26
CA LYS A 48 0.68 -3.86 9.08
C LYS A 48 2.20 -3.78 9.29
N PHE A 49 2.87 -2.79 8.70
CA PHE A 49 4.33 -2.67 8.78
C PHE A 49 4.82 -2.02 10.08
N ASN A 50 4.08 -1.08 10.66
CA ASN A 50 4.54 -0.33 11.84
C ASN A 50 4.08 -0.94 13.17
N GLN A 51 3.03 -1.77 13.17
CA GLN A 51 2.47 -2.35 14.40
C GLN A 51 2.50 -3.88 14.40
N GLU A 52 1.96 -4.52 13.36
CA GLU A 52 1.88 -5.99 13.30
C GLU A 52 3.28 -6.62 13.14
N LEU A 53 4.09 -6.10 12.21
CA LEU A 53 5.43 -6.65 11.93
C LEU A 53 6.40 -6.57 13.13
N PRO A 54 6.55 -5.43 13.86
CA PRO A 54 7.41 -5.40 15.04
C PRO A 54 6.98 -6.38 16.13
N THR A 55 5.69 -6.70 16.24
CA THR A 55 5.18 -7.69 17.20
C THR A 55 5.68 -9.09 16.85
N ILE A 56 5.68 -9.45 15.56
CA ILE A 56 6.20 -10.72 15.05
C ILE A 56 7.73 -10.82 15.22
N ILE A 57 8.44 -9.72 14.97
CA ILE A 57 9.90 -9.68 15.16
C ILE A 57 10.26 -9.78 16.64
N LYS A 58 9.56 -9.07 17.53
CA LYS A 58 9.77 -9.15 18.99
C LYS A 58 9.47 -10.55 19.51
N SER A 59 8.37 -11.17 19.08
CA SER A 59 8.07 -12.55 19.49
C SER A 59 9.15 -13.53 19.03
N THR A 60 9.79 -13.25 17.88
CA THR A 60 10.93 -14.04 17.39
C THR A 60 12.14 -13.89 18.31
N SER A 61 12.54 -12.66 18.67
CA SER A 61 13.73 -12.41 19.49
C SER A 61 13.61 -12.88 20.94
N ILE A 62 12.41 -12.85 21.54
CA ILE A 62 12.19 -13.23 22.94
C ILE A 62 12.32 -14.75 23.15
N THR A 63 12.00 -15.56 22.15
CA THR A 63 12.09 -17.04 22.22
C THR A 63 13.50 -17.62 21.99
N SER A 64 14.50 -16.81 21.62
CA SER A 64 15.83 -17.29 21.24
C SER A 64 16.71 -17.78 22.41
N GLU A 65 16.22 -17.79 23.65
CA GLU A 65 16.98 -18.31 24.80
C GLU A 65 16.91 -19.85 24.93
N THR A 66 15.99 -20.53 24.22
CA THR A 66 15.81 -21.99 24.29
C THR A 66 15.36 -22.57 22.94
N SER A 67 16.32 -22.96 22.09
CA SER A 67 16.15 -23.97 21.01
C SER A 67 15.16 -23.74 19.84
N THR A 68 14.41 -22.63 19.75
CA THR A 68 13.33 -22.47 18.73
C THR A 68 13.62 -21.50 17.58
N ASP A 69 14.88 -21.24 17.22
CA ASP A 69 15.23 -20.29 16.14
C ASP A 69 14.60 -20.64 14.77
N GLN A 70 14.39 -21.93 14.50
CA GLN A 70 13.75 -22.36 13.24
C GLN A 70 12.26 -22.00 13.17
N SER A 71 11.51 -22.22 14.25
CA SER A 71 10.06 -21.94 14.28
C SER A 71 9.74 -20.46 14.11
N SER A 72 10.57 -19.59 14.68
CA SER A 72 10.39 -18.13 14.56
C SER A 72 10.72 -17.63 13.15
N GLN A 73 11.77 -18.19 12.54
CA GLN A 73 12.10 -17.90 11.13
C GLN A 73 10.99 -18.36 10.18
N GLU A 74 10.40 -19.53 10.41
CA GLU A 74 9.26 -20.05 9.64
C GLU A 74 8.04 -19.13 9.73
N THR A 75 7.77 -18.57 10.91
CA THR A 75 6.67 -17.61 11.11
C THR A 75 6.87 -16.34 10.29
N LEU A 76 8.08 -15.78 10.29
CA LEU A 76 8.42 -14.60 9.48
C LEU A 76 8.34 -14.91 7.98
N GLN A 77 8.82 -16.09 7.55
CA GLN A 77 8.70 -16.54 6.16
C GLN A 77 7.25 -16.72 5.74
N LYS A 78 6.40 -17.25 6.62
CA LYS A 78 4.96 -17.36 6.37
C LYS A 78 4.34 -15.98 6.22
N TRP A 79 4.61 -15.05 7.15
CA TRP A 79 4.13 -13.67 7.06
C TRP A 79 4.56 -12.98 5.76
N TRP A 80 5.80 -13.19 5.33
CA TRP A 80 6.31 -12.69 4.05
C TRP A 80 5.49 -13.23 2.88
N LYS A 81 5.34 -14.55 2.77
CA LYS A 81 4.56 -15.21 1.70
C LYS A 81 3.12 -14.69 1.65
N ASP A 82 2.50 -14.56 2.82
CA ASP A 82 1.13 -14.07 2.93
C ASP A 82 1.05 -12.58 2.50
N SER A 83 2.05 -11.77 2.85
CA SER A 83 2.14 -10.37 2.42
C SER A 83 2.32 -10.21 0.91
N ILE A 84 3.07 -11.12 0.26
CA ILE A 84 3.18 -11.13 -1.21
C ILE A 84 1.83 -11.43 -1.86
N LYS A 85 1.09 -12.43 -1.35
CA LYS A 85 -0.25 -12.76 -1.86
C LYS A 85 -1.21 -11.58 -1.69
N GLU A 86 -1.19 -10.92 -0.54
CA GLU A 86 -2.00 -9.72 -0.28
C GLU A 86 -1.64 -8.59 -1.27
N LEU A 87 -0.36 -8.35 -1.53
CA LEU A 87 0.09 -7.36 -2.51
C LEU A 87 -0.45 -7.66 -3.91
N MET A 88 -0.48 -8.93 -4.32
CA MET A 88 -1.05 -9.36 -5.59
C MET A 88 -2.57 -9.16 -5.67
N VAL A 89 -3.28 -9.35 -4.56
CA VAL A 89 -4.72 -9.03 -4.47
C VAL A 89 -4.94 -7.52 -4.57
N LEU A 90 -4.15 -6.74 -3.82
CA LEU A 90 -4.22 -5.28 -3.80
C LEU A 90 -3.93 -4.69 -5.19
N GLU A 91 -2.95 -5.22 -5.91
CA GLU A 91 -2.63 -4.78 -7.27
C GLU A 91 -3.82 -5.01 -8.22
N ARG A 92 -4.39 -6.22 -8.23
CA ARG A 92 -5.57 -6.51 -9.06
C ARG A 92 -6.75 -5.61 -8.70
N ALA A 93 -7.00 -5.39 -7.41
CA ALA A 93 -8.06 -4.51 -6.94
C ALA A 93 -7.84 -3.06 -7.40
N SER A 94 -6.60 -2.56 -7.36
CA SER A 94 -6.26 -1.21 -7.83
C SER A 94 -6.53 -1.03 -9.33
N VAL A 95 -6.24 -2.06 -10.13
CA VAL A 95 -6.50 -2.05 -11.57
C VAL A 95 -8.01 -2.04 -11.85
N MET A 96 -8.78 -2.89 -11.17
CA MET A 96 -10.24 -2.94 -11.34
C MET A 96 -10.91 -1.65 -10.86
N ASN A 97 -10.46 -1.07 -9.75
CA ASN A 97 -10.98 0.19 -9.26
C ASN A 97 -10.76 1.34 -10.26
N ARG A 98 -9.64 1.31 -11.00
CA ARG A 98 -9.39 2.28 -12.08
C ARG A 98 -10.25 2.02 -13.31
N LEU A 99 -10.50 0.76 -13.67
CA LEU A 99 -11.36 0.42 -14.81
C LEU A 99 -12.82 0.82 -14.59
N TYR A 100 -13.30 0.67 -13.35
CA TYR A 100 -14.65 1.03 -12.92
C TYR A 100 -14.63 2.27 -12.02
N GLU A 101 -14.05 3.36 -12.52
CA GLU A 101 -13.97 4.62 -11.78
C GLU A 101 -15.36 5.28 -11.69
N ALA A 102 -15.85 5.46 -10.47
CA ALA A 102 -17.05 6.22 -10.18
C ALA A 102 -16.75 7.74 -10.18
N PRO A 103 -17.78 8.60 -10.32
CA PRO A 103 -17.63 10.05 -10.11
C PRO A 103 -16.94 10.37 -8.79
N LYS A 104 -16.09 11.40 -8.81
CA LYS A 104 -15.30 11.82 -7.65
C LYS A 104 -16.20 12.33 -6.52
N LEU A 105 -15.77 12.07 -5.29
CA LEU A 105 -16.45 12.59 -4.10
C LEU A 105 -16.25 14.10 -3.98
N VAL A 106 -17.16 14.80 -3.31
CA VAL A 106 -17.09 16.25 -3.07
C VAL A 106 -15.75 16.65 -2.44
N VAL A 107 -15.25 15.83 -1.51
CA VAL A 107 -13.95 16.02 -0.83
C VAL A 107 -12.73 15.87 -1.73
N GLU A 108 -12.88 15.31 -2.93
CA GLU A 108 -11.83 15.23 -3.94
C GLU A 108 -11.84 16.45 -4.89
N GLY A 109 -12.91 17.25 -4.88
CA GLY A 109 -13.18 18.35 -5.81
C GLY A 109 -12.57 19.71 -5.43
N GLU A 110 -12.16 19.92 -4.19
CA GLU A 110 -11.70 21.25 -3.73
C GLU A 110 -10.28 21.64 -4.20
N GLY A 111 -9.60 20.79 -4.97
CA GLY A 111 -8.25 21.09 -5.49
C GLY A 111 -8.17 21.38 -7.00
N ARG A 112 -9.26 21.25 -7.77
CA ARG A 112 -9.20 21.33 -9.26
C ARG A 112 -10.34 22.10 -9.92
N PHE A 113 -11.11 22.88 -9.17
CA PHE A 113 -12.22 23.68 -9.70
C PHE A 113 -12.00 25.19 -9.61
N ILE A 114 -10.77 25.71 -9.72
CA ILE A 114 -10.55 27.13 -10.03
C ILE A 114 -9.28 27.23 -10.90
N VAL A 115 -9.27 28.07 -11.94
CA VAL A 115 -8.22 28.28 -12.98
C VAL A 115 -8.41 27.49 -14.30
N ALA A 116 -9.64 27.30 -14.77
CA ALA A 116 -9.88 27.01 -16.19
C ALA A 116 -11.28 27.44 -16.71
N ALA A 117 -11.89 28.47 -16.11
CA ALA A 117 -13.12 29.07 -16.63
C ALA A 117 -12.87 30.55 -16.94
N GLY A 118 -12.04 30.79 -17.95
CA GLY A 118 -12.07 32.05 -18.67
C GLY A 118 -13.28 32.07 -19.60
N GLY A 119 -14.01 33.19 -19.64
CA GLY A 119 -15.05 33.42 -20.63
C GLY A 119 -16.11 34.41 -20.17
N GLY A 120 -15.90 35.69 -20.48
CA GLY A 120 -16.94 36.71 -20.32
C GLY A 120 -16.40 38.14 -20.23
N ALA A 121 -15.74 38.61 -21.29
CA ALA A 121 -15.50 40.04 -21.46
C ALA A 121 -16.86 40.73 -21.65
N GLY A 122 -17.28 41.53 -20.66
CA GLY A 122 -18.40 42.45 -20.79
C GLY A 122 -18.05 43.54 -21.80
N MET A 123 -18.56 43.40 -23.02
CA MET A 123 -18.74 44.51 -23.95
C MET A 123 -20.01 45.25 -23.52
N GLU A 124 -19.85 46.36 -22.82
CA GLU A 124 -20.91 47.36 -22.70
C GLU A 124 -20.60 48.53 -23.63
N GLN A 125 -21.16 48.41 -24.85
CA GLN A 125 -21.48 49.56 -25.69
C GLN A 125 -22.76 50.19 -25.15
N SER A 126 -22.72 51.46 -24.77
CA SER A 126 -23.66 52.55 -25.13
C SER A 126 -23.53 53.72 -24.15
#